data_AF-A0A0N1HVF7-F1
#
_entry.id   AF-A0A0N1HVF7-F1
#
_cell.length_a   1.000
_cell.length_b   1.000
_cell.length_c   1.000
_cell.angle_alpha   90.00
_cell.angle_beta   90.00
_cell.angle_gamma   90.00
#
_symmetry.space_group_name_H-M   'P 1'
#
loop_
_entity.id
_entity.type
_entity.pdbx_description
1 polymer ?
#
loop_
_entity_poly.entity_id
_entity_poly.type
_entity_poly.pdbx_seq_one_letter_code
_entity_poly.pdbx_strand_id
1 'polypeptide(L)'
;MTTQAVSSGSNIDDYFRLFLVPNMGHCSGSQPPGSDAPWYFSAASQNPGPARSGITSGVPSTDTEGRQYEYDAILALMRWVEEGKAPERIVATKFKGDNSTEVVRRGVICKWPERAVWKGKDDDDAATDVDGWVCEA
;
A
#
# COMPACT_ATOMS: atom_id res chain seq x y z
N MET A 1 45.57 -10.04 14.16
CA MET A 1 44.44 -9.17 14.53
C MET A 1 44.33 -8.09 13.46
N THR A 2 43.48 -8.32 12.46
CA THR A 2 43.23 -7.33 11.41
C THR A 2 41.96 -6.61 11.81
N THR A 3 42.11 -5.38 12.31
CA THR A 3 41.01 -4.46 12.54
C THR A 3 40.35 -4.14 11.20
N GLN A 4 39.21 -4.78 10.91
CA GLN A 4 38.31 -4.27 9.89
C GLN A 4 37.65 -3.02 10.43
N ALA A 5 37.82 -1.91 9.72
CA ALA A 5 37.00 -0.73 9.91
C ALA A 5 35.57 -1.09 9.53
N VAL A 6 34.67 -1.15 10.51
CA VAL A 6 33.23 -1.11 10.25
C VAL A 6 32.96 0.29 9.71
N SER A 7 32.80 0.43 8.39
CA SER A 7 32.09 1.58 7.85
C SER A 7 30.69 1.54 8.45
N SER A 8 30.32 2.52 9.27
CA SER A 8 28.93 2.70 9.71
C SER A 8 28.09 3.15 8.50
N GLY A 9 27.81 2.21 7.60
CA GLY A 9 27.11 2.41 6.32
C GLY A 9 25.84 1.57 6.26
N SER A 10 24.88 1.86 7.12
CA SER A 10 23.52 1.31 7.03
C SER A 10 22.83 1.83 5.77
N ASN A 11 22.20 0.95 5.00
CA ASN A 11 21.36 1.36 3.88
C ASN A 11 20.14 2.11 4.47
N ILE A 12 19.74 3.23 3.87
CA ILE A 12 18.57 3.98 4.34
C ILE A 12 17.31 3.10 4.36
N ASP A 13 17.19 2.18 3.40
CA ASP A 13 16.07 1.24 3.28
C ASP A 13 15.96 0.24 4.44
N ASP A 14 17.01 0.11 5.25
CA ASP A 14 17.04 -0.76 6.44
C ASP A 14 16.16 -0.20 7.57
N TYR A 15 15.90 1.12 7.57
CA TYR A 15 15.14 1.79 8.63
C TYR A 15 14.16 2.86 8.15
N PHE A 16 14.26 3.33 6.91
CA PHE A 16 13.39 4.36 6.34
C PHE A 16 13.05 4.04 4.89
N ARG A 17 11.74 4.06 4.57
CA ARG A 17 11.23 3.87 3.21
C ARG A 17 10.19 4.94 2.90
N LEU A 18 10.30 5.53 1.71
CA LEU A 18 9.37 6.53 1.21
C LEU A 18 8.43 5.89 0.18
N PHE A 19 7.13 6.12 0.35
CA PHE A 19 6.09 5.66 -0.56
C PHE A 19 5.31 6.89 -1.06
N LEU A 20 5.45 7.21 -2.35
CA LEU A 20 4.70 8.30 -2.96
C LEU A 20 3.37 7.77 -3.47
N VAL A 21 2.26 8.22 -2.89
CA VAL A 21 0.91 7.75 -3.24
C VAL A 21 0.36 8.58 -4.41
N PRO A 22 0.24 8.02 -5.62
CA PRO A 22 -0.22 8.79 -6.76
C PRO A 22 -1.69 9.20 -6.58
N ASN A 23 -2.00 10.46 -6.87
CA ASN A 23 -3.36 10.99 -6.87
C ASN A 23 -4.12 10.85 -5.53
N MET A 24 -3.41 10.70 -4.40
CA MET A 24 -4.00 10.86 -3.07
C MET A 24 -3.98 12.34 -2.66
N GLY A 25 -5.07 12.80 -2.04
CA GLY A 25 -5.15 14.12 -1.41
C GLY A 25 -4.33 14.21 -0.11
N HIS A 26 -4.57 15.25 0.67
CA HIS A 26 -3.95 15.37 1.99
C HIS A 26 -4.49 14.28 2.92
N CYS A 27 -3.67 13.26 3.19
CA CYS A 27 -3.94 12.06 3.99
C CYS A 27 -4.99 11.08 3.43
N SER A 28 -5.98 11.56 2.68
CA SER A 28 -7.11 10.76 2.22
C SER A 28 -7.74 11.30 0.94
N GLY A 29 -8.59 10.47 0.34
CA GLY A 29 -9.36 10.82 -0.84
C GLY A 29 -8.55 10.83 -2.12
N SER A 30 -9.25 10.55 -3.22
CA SER A 30 -8.68 10.57 -4.57
C SER A 30 -8.73 11.99 -5.15
N GLN A 31 -7.68 12.37 -5.87
CA GLN A 31 -7.57 13.62 -6.61
C GLN A 31 -7.49 13.36 -8.13
N PRO A 32 -8.10 14.18 -9.00
CA PRO A 32 -9.16 15.15 -8.68
C PRO A 32 -10.36 14.48 -7.98
N PRO A 33 -11.23 15.24 -7.28
CA PRO A 33 -12.39 14.66 -6.62
C PRO A 33 -13.24 13.89 -7.61
N GLY A 34 -13.68 12.69 -7.22
CA GLY A 34 -14.43 11.78 -8.09
C GLY A 34 -13.57 10.87 -8.96
N SER A 35 -12.23 10.92 -8.88
CA SER A 35 -11.37 9.91 -9.50
C SER A 35 -11.40 8.58 -8.74
N ASP A 36 -11.14 7.49 -9.45
CA ASP A 36 -11.02 6.14 -8.86
C ASP A 36 -9.57 5.82 -8.46
N ALA A 37 -8.74 6.84 -8.21
CA ALA A 37 -7.37 6.63 -7.77
C ALA A 37 -7.36 5.92 -6.39
N PRO A 38 -6.71 4.75 -6.26
CA PRO A 38 -6.62 4.05 -4.98
C PRO A 38 -5.81 4.86 -3.98
N TRP A 39 -6.36 5.06 -2.79
CA TRP A 39 -5.72 5.88 -1.75
C TRP A 39 -5.74 5.24 -0.36
N TYR A 40 -6.66 4.30 -0.12
CA TYR A 40 -6.85 3.71 1.20
C TYR A 40 -5.97 2.49 1.39
N PHE A 41 -5.07 2.55 2.37
CA PHE A 41 -4.20 1.44 2.74
C PHE A 41 -4.06 1.37 4.27
N SER A 42 -5.13 1.75 4.98
CA SER A 42 -5.22 1.73 6.44
C SER A 42 -4.05 2.48 7.11
N ALA A 43 -3.60 3.59 6.51
CA ALA A 43 -2.54 4.41 7.10
C ALA A 43 -3.03 5.12 8.36
N ALA A 44 -2.09 5.69 9.14
CA ALA A 44 -2.43 6.51 10.28
C ALA A 44 -3.44 7.61 9.91
N SER A 45 -4.51 7.73 10.69
CA SER A 45 -5.60 8.70 10.48
C SER A 45 -6.41 8.51 9.18
N GLN A 46 -6.25 7.41 8.45
CA GLN A 46 -7.16 7.07 7.35
C GLN A 46 -8.42 6.41 7.89
N ASN A 47 -9.50 7.18 7.98
CA ASN A 47 -10.82 6.65 8.24
C ASN A 47 -11.54 6.41 6.88
N PRO A 48 -11.92 5.17 6.57
CA PRO A 48 -12.64 4.81 5.35
C PRO A 48 -14.15 5.12 5.40
N GLY A 49 -14.62 5.83 6.43
CA GLY A 49 -16.00 6.29 6.55
C GLY A 49 -16.90 5.40 7.42
N PRO A 50 -18.16 5.84 7.64
CA PRO A 50 -19.07 5.29 8.64
C PRO A 50 -19.64 3.90 8.31
N ALA A 51 -19.51 3.42 7.07
CA ALA A 51 -20.02 2.11 6.66
C ALA A 51 -19.25 0.92 7.25
N ARG A 52 -18.34 1.15 8.20
CA ARG A 52 -17.44 0.15 8.78
C ARG A 52 -17.74 -0.23 10.22
N SER A 53 -18.94 0.08 10.74
CA SER A 53 -19.36 -0.43 12.05
C SER A 53 -19.32 -1.97 12.05
N GLY A 54 -18.51 -2.56 12.92
CA GLY A 54 -18.35 -4.01 13.05
C GLY A 54 -17.25 -4.66 12.19
N ILE A 55 -16.50 -3.89 11.41
CA ILE A 55 -15.35 -4.38 10.64
C ILE A 55 -14.09 -4.32 11.50
N THR A 56 -13.39 -5.45 11.66
CA THR A 56 -12.19 -5.57 12.49
C THR A 56 -10.87 -5.51 11.71
N SER A 57 -10.92 -5.67 10.39
CA SER A 57 -9.74 -5.60 9.52
C SER A 57 -9.50 -4.17 9.04
N GLY A 58 -8.24 -3.72 9.01
CA GLY A 58 -7.90 -2.36 8.56
C GLY A 58 -8.31 -2.10 7.11
N VAL A 59 -7.94 -2.99 6.18
CA VAL A 59 -8.51 -3.03 4.82
C VAL A 59 -9.52 -4.17 4.70
N PRO A 60 -10.84 -3.89 4.66
CA PRO A 60 -11.89 -4.88 4.55
C PRO A 60 -12.12 -5.24 3.10
N SER A 61 -11.54 -6.35 2.72
CA SER A 61 -11.91 -7.05 1.50
C SER A 61 -11.53 -8.51 1.64
N THR A 62 -12.35 -9.39 1.07
CA THR A 62 -12.20 -10.85 1.18
C THR A 62 -10.96 -11.37 0.46
N ASP A 63 -10.44 -10.61 -0.51
CA ASP A 63 -9.26 -10.94 -1.32
C ASP A 63 -7.93 -10.59 -0.63
N THR A 64 -7.96 -10.07 0.61
CA THR A 64 -6.74 -9.71 1.37
C THR A 64 -6.24 -10.82 2.29
N GLU A 65 -6.99 -11.92 2.41
CA GLU A 65 -6.68 -13.00 3.34
C GLU A 65 -5.29 -13.60 3.05
N GLY A 66 -4.43 -13.65 4.09
CA GLY A 66 -3.05 -14.12 3.98
C GLY A 66 -2.05 -13.10 3.42
N ARG A 67 -2.51 -11.95 2.94
CA ARG A 67 -1.69 -10.86 2.38
C ARG A 67 -1.99 -9.50 3.03
N GLN A 68 -2.59 -9.46 4.22
CA GLN A 68 -3.09 -8.24 4.85
C GLN A 68 -2.00 -7.15 5.00
N TYR A 69 -0.76 -7.56 5.28
CA TYR A 69 0.40 -6.67 5.41
C TYR A 69 0.77 -5.93 4.11
N GLU A 70 0.34 -6.41 2.94
CA GLU A 70 0.52 -5.67 1.69
C GLU A 70 -0.51 -4.53 1.56
N TYR A 71 -1.68 -4.65 2.19
CA TYR A 71 -2.78 -3.70 2.05
C TYR A 71 -2.87 -2.68 3.20
N ASP A 72 -2.30 -3.01 4.35
CA ASP A 72 -2.39 -2.21 5.57
C ASP A 72 -1.01 -1.73 6.00
N ALA A 73 -0.76 -0.41 5.93
CA ALA A 73 0.54 0.16 6.28
C ALA A 73 0.90 0.03 7.78
N ILE A 74 -0.09 -0.05 8.68
CA ILE A 74 0.18 -0.26 10.10
C ILE A 74 0.61 -1.70 10.33
N LEU A 75 -0.06 -2.67 9.70
CA LEU A 75 0.37 -4.07 9.73
C LEU A 75 1.72 -4.27 9.03
N ALA A 76 1.97 -3.58 7.92
CA ALA A 76 3.27 -3.60 7.24
C ALA A 76 4.39 -3.11 8.17
N LEU A 77 4.15 -2.02 8.91
CA LEU A 77 5.10 -1.48 9.88
C LEU A 77 5.32 -2.46 11.04
N MET A 78 4.26 -3.04 11.60
CA MET A 78 4.37 -4.06 12.65
C MET A 78 5.22 -5.25 12.18
N ARG A 79 4.95 -5.76 10.97
CA ARG A 79 5.70 -6.87 10.38
C ARG A 79 7.17 -6.52 10.14
N TRP A 80 7.47 -5.28 9.77
CA TRP A 80 8.86 -4.82 9.66
C TRP A 80 9.54 -4.85 11.03
N VAL A 81 8.92 -4.28 12.06
CA VAL A 81 9.52 -4.19 13.40
C VAL A 81 9.63 -5.56 14.08
N GLU A 82 8.60 -6.39 13.99
CA GLU A 82 8.50 -7.65 14.74
C GLU A 82 9.11 -8.84 14.00
N GLU A 83 9.07 -8.86 12.67
CA GLU A 83 9.58 -9.98 11.86
C GLU A 83 10.79 -9.62 11.00
N GLY A 84 11.23 -8.36 10.98
CA GLY A 84 12.31 -7.88 10.12
C GLY A 84 11.94 -7.86 8.63
N LYS A 85 10.65 -7.93 8.29
CA LYS A 85 10.18 -7.97 6.89
C LYS A 85 9.67 -6.59 6.46
N ALA A 86 10.58 -5.78 5.96
CA ALA A 86 10.26 -4.46 5.44
C ALA A 86 9.41 -4.52 4.15
N PRO A 87 8.42 -3.63 3.96
CA PRO A 87 7.56 -3.65 2.78
C PRO A 87 8.26 -3.10 1.54
N GLU A 88 8.37 -3.86 0.45
CA GLU A 88 8.86 -3.32 -0.85
C GLU A 88 7.76 -2.57 -1.61
N ARG A 89 6.49 -2.88 -1.29
CA ARG A 89 5.31 -2.23 -1.87
C ARG A 89 4.17 -2.18 -0.85
N ILE A 90 3.24 -1.27 -1.07
CA ILE A 90 1.96 -1.18 -0.37
C ILE A 90 0.85 -1.13 -1.41
N VAL A 91 -0.26 -1.80 -1.17
CA VAL A 91 -1.43 -1.79 -2.06
C VAL A 91 -2.47 -0.84 -1.50
N ALA A 92 -2.80 0.18 -2.29
CA ALA A 92 -3.92 1.07 -2.01
C ALA A 92 -5.20 0.54 -2.66
N THR A 93 -6.32 0.83 -1.99
CA THR A 93 -7.67 0.44 -2.39
C THR A 93 -8.51 1.69 -2.63
N LYS A 94 -9.31 1.67 -3.70
CA LYS A 94 -10.44 2.57 -3.88
C LYS A 94 -11.72 1.80 -3.55
N PHE A 95 -12.51 2.34 -2.63
CA PHE A 95 -13.85 1.84 -2.33
C PHE A 95 -14.90 2.68 -3.04
N LYS A 96 -16.01 2.05 -3.43
CA LYS A 96 -17.14 2.74 -4.03
C LYS A 96 -17.64 3.86 -3.11
N GLY A 97 -17.63 5.09 -3.61
CA GLY A 97 -18.07 6.29 -2.89
C GLY A 97 -17.27 6.62 -1.62
N ASP A 98 -16.12 5.97 -1.39
CA ASP A 98 -15.32 6.08 -0.16
C ASP A 98 -16.13 5.87 1.14
N ASN A 99 -17.24 5.12 1.06
CA ASN A 99 -18.16 4.86 2.15
C ASN A 99 -18.75 3.44 2.09
N SER A 100 -18.03 2.50 1.48
CA SER A 100 -18.43 1.11 1.28
C SER A 100 -17.24 0.16 1.52
N THR A 101 -17.49 -1.14 1.47
CA THR A 101 -16.47 -2.20 1.38
C THR A 101 -16.33 -2.76 -0.04
N GLU A 102 -17.16 -2.33 -0.98
CA GLU A 102 -17.05 -2.69 -2.40
C GLU A 102 -15.79 -2.06 -3.01
N VAL A 103 -14.84 -2.90 -3.41
CA VAL A 103 -13.59 -2.50 -4.07
C VAL A 103 -13.87 -2.18 -5.53
N VAL A 104 -13.48 -0.98 -5.98
CA VAL A 104 -13.60 -0.57 -7.40
C VAL A 104 -12.24 -0.52 -8.10
N ARG A 105 -11.14 -0.31 -7.36
CA ARG A 105 -9.80 -0.30 -7.93
C ARG A 105 -8.73 -0.63 -6.90
N ARG A 106 -7.68 -1.31 -7.33
CA ARG A 106 -6.43 -1.52 -6.59
C ARG A 106 -5.27 -0.89 -7.35
N GLY A 107 -4.25 -0.50 -6.61
CA GLY A 107 -3.02 0.05 -7.19
C GLY A 107 -1.85 -0.19 -6.25
N VAL A 108 -0.67 -0.43 -6.83
CA VAL A 108 0.56 -0.62 -6.09
C VAL A 108 1.25 0.72 -5.88
N ILE A 109 1.67 0.98 -4.64
CA ILE A 109 2.56 2.06 -4.25
C ILE A 109 3.95 1.44 -4.04
N CYS A 110 4.89 1.84 -4.88
CA CYS A 110 6.25 1.33 -4.84
C CYS A 110 7.12 2.12 -3.86
N LYS A 111 8.11 1.45 -3.29
CA LYS A 111 9.17 2.11 -2.53
C LYS A 111 9.96 3.02 -3.47
N TRP A 112 10.06 4.30 -3.14
CA TRP A 112 10.86 5.27 -3.89
C TRP A 112 12.32 4.80 -4.02
N PRO A 113 12.97 4.96 -5.18
CA PRO A 113 12.55 5.73 -6.36
C PRO A 113 11.71 4.97 -7.40
N GLU A 114 11.32 3.73 -7.11
CA GLU A 114 10.54 2.92 -8.05
C GLU A 114 9.13 3.49 -8.24
N ARG A 115 8.55 3.19 -9.39
CA ARG A 115 7.19 3.53 -9.79
C ARG A 115 6.43 2.28 -10.22
N ALA A 116 5.12 2.31 -10.01
CA ALA A 116 4.25 1.22 -10.42
C ALA A 116 4.03 1.27 -11.94
N VAL A 117 4.26 0.14 -12.60
CA VAL A 117 4.06 -0.07 -14.03
C VAL A 117 3.11 -1.24 -14.23
N TRP A 118 2.04 -1.02 -14.99
CA TRP A 118 1.11 -2.08 -15.37
C TRP A 118 1.73 -2.99 -16.43
N LYS A 119 1.76 -4.29 -16.14
CA LYS A 119 2.19 -5.38 -17.03
C LYS A 119 1.17 -6.53 -17.07
N GLY A 120 0.04 -6.37 -16.38
CA GLY A 120 -1.06 -7.33 -16.33
C GLY A 120 -1.81 -7.41 -17.66
N LYS A 121 -2.87 -8.21 -17.66
CA LYS A 121 -3.77 -8.33 -18.80
C LYS A 121 -4.87 -7.31 -18.68
N ASP A 122 -5.20 -6.66 -19.79
CA ASP A 122 -6.36 -5.77 -19.85
C ASP A 122 -7.65 -6.61 -20.00
N ASP A 123 -8.07 -7.25 -18.90
CA ASP A 123 -9.32 -8.02 -18.78
C ASP A 123 -10.28 -7.41 -17.75
N ASP A 124 -11.40 -8.09 -17.47
CA ASP A 124 -12.46 -7.58 -16.59
C ASP A 124 -11.99 -7.41 -15.12
N ASP A 125 -10.93 -8.11 -14.71
CA ASP A 125 -10.38 -8.07 -13.37
C ASP A 125 -9.17 -7.11 -13.24
N ALA A 126 -8.72 -6.51 -14.35
CA ALA A 126 -7.57 -5.61 -14.40
C ALA A 126 -7.62 -4.45 -13.39
N ALA A 127 -8.83 -3.99 -13.03
CA ALA A 127 -9.01 -2.91 -12.08
C ALA A 127 -8.61 -3.30 -10.64
N THR A 128 -8.67 -4.58 -10.29
CA THR A 128 -8.41 -5.10 -8.93
C THR A 128 -7.22 -6.04 -8.86
N ASP A 129 -6.70 -6.50 -10.01
CA ASP A 129 -5.48 -7.31 -10.08
C ASP A 129 -4.23 -6.53 -9.63
N VAL A 130 -3.71 -6.90 -8.45
CA VAL A 130 -2.51 -6.30 -7.86
C VAL A 130 -1.22 -6.91 -8.40
N ASP A 131 -1.29 -8.12 -8.95
CA ASP A 131 -0.12 -8.87 -9.40
C ASP A 131 0.22 -8.54 -10.86
N GLY A 132 -0.69 -7.88 -11.59
CA GLY A 132 -0.42 -7.19 -12.85
C GLY A 132 0.46 -5.93 -12.71
N TRP A 133 0.77 -5.46 -11.51
CA TRP A 133 1.64 -4.30 -11.27
C TRP A 133 3.06 -4.71 -10.87
N VAL A 134 4.06 -4.06 -11.48
CA VAL A 134 5.49 -4.23 -11.17
C VAL A 134 6.09 -2.90 -10.73
N CYS A 135 6.94 -2.93 -9.71
CA CYS A 135 7.73 -1.78 -9.32
C CYS A 135 9.05 -1.75 -10.12
N GLU A 136 9.27 -0.66 -10.85
CA GLU A 136 10.44 -0.44 -11.71
C GLU A 136 11.03 0.95 -11.44
N ALA A 137 12.35 1.10 -11.59
CA ALA A 137 13.04 2.39 -11.45
C ALA A 137 12.72 3.38 -12.59
#